data_AF-A0A2D2Q3I7-F1
#
_entry.id   AF-A0A2D2Q3I7-F1
#
_cell.length_a   1.000
_cell.length_b   1.000
_cell.length_c   1.000
_cell.angle_alpha   90.00
_cell.angle_beta   90.00
_cell.angle_gamma   90.00
#
_symmetry.space_group_name_H-M   'P 1'
#
loop_
_entity.id
_entity.type
_entity.pdbx_description
1 polymer ?
#
loop_
_entity_poly.entity_id
_entity_poly.type
_entity_poly.pdbx_seq_one_letter_code
_entity_poly.pdbx_strand_id
1 'polypeptide(L)'
;MITTPFERETLGKNTQQLVDQLLEIGLALSATESLDELLHLILTKSREISFSDAGTIFLVKAEAEPAVLEFKAAQNDSVVLPDHVQQYTVPLTAQSLVGYAALKAESLNIADVYALSGSETYQFNRFFDESFNYRTCSVLVVPMQNISGQVIGVLQLINRKRQQNAILTPATARDLTQPYSPWEEHIVRALASQAAVIIERNHLLKSIEQLFEGFVTASVQAIEARDPTTAGHSERVAALTVRLAEITNATTHGVFRECYFSDRQLQEIRYAALLHDFGKIGVPEAILNKQKKIFPEHLEVMRQRFALVRRTLEMETAQAKVNYLISHPHTPHSGEHPCDHCAFFRHLDSELQQRLHLLESYWHTLEQANEPRVLDEEPLARLQDMTHFYYKGIDGQLYPLITASELEQLLVRRGSLTQAERQMIESHVTHTYEFLSRIPWTQHLKNVPIIAYGHHERLDGGGYPRGIGAADIPLQTQMLAIADIYDALTASDRPYKKSLPVETALSILRQEADEFKINADLVELFTQQQVFRVLGHEA
;
A
#
# COMPACT_ATOMS: atom_id res chain seq x y z
N MET A 1 58.41 14.23 -31.12
CA MET A 1 58.12 14.80 -32.45
C MET A 1 57.27 16.04 -32.24
N ILE A 2 57.71 17.14 -32.85
CA ILE A 2 57.16 18.49 -32.69
C ILE A 2 55.81 18.54 -33.41
N THR A 3 54.70 18.63 -32.68
CA THR A 3 53.39 18.96 -33.25
C THR A 3 53.36 20.44 -33.55
N THR A 4 53.01 20.80 -34.78
CA THR A 4 52.99 22.19 -35.25
C THR A 4 51.87 22.99 -34.55
N PRO A 5 51.97 24.33 -34.43
CA PRO A 5 50.94 25.16 -33.82
C PRO A 5 49.56 24.99 -34.46
N PHE A 6 49.51 24.75 -35.77
CA PHE A 6 48.30 24.52 -36.54
C PHE A 6 47.61 23.20 -36.16
N GLU A 7 48.37 22.11 -35.98
CA GLU A 7 47.84 20.81 -35.53
C GLU A 7 47.30 20.86 -34.11
N ARG A 8 47.86 21.69 -33.22
CA ARG A 8 47.31 21.91 -31.87
C ARG A 8 45.99 22.70 -31.90
N GLU A 9 45.85 23.62 -32.86
CA GLU A 9 44.66 24.47 -33.00
C GLU A 9 43.48 23.71 -33.63
N THR A 10 43.72 22.83 -34.61
CA THR A 10 42.70 21.90 -35.13
C THR A 10 42.33 20.82 -34.13
N LEU A 11 43.29 20.26 -33.37
CA LEU A 11 42.99 19.29 -32.31
C LEU A 11 42.14 19.94 -31.20
N GLY A 12 42.47 21.16 -30.78
CA GLY A 12 41.71 21.93 -29.79
C GLY A 12 40.29 22.26 -30.23
N LYS A 13 40.09 22.67 -31.50
CA LYS A 13 38.75 22.91 -32.07
C LYS A 13 37.90 21.64 -32.16
N ASN A 14 38.50 20.51 -32.56
CA ASN A 14 37.80 19.23 -32.65
C ASN A 14 37.47 18.65 -31.25
N THR A 15 38.32 18.85 -30.25
CA THR A 15 38.03 18.45 -28.87
C THR A 15 36.93 19.30 -28.24
N GLN A 16 36.90 20.61 -28.51
CA GLN A 16 35.84 21.49 -28.00
C GLN A 16 34.48 21.15 -28.60
N GLN A 17 34.41 20.95 -29.92
CA GLN A 17 33.18 20.49 -30.59
C GLN A 17 32.70 19.14 -30.07
N LEU A 18 33.62 18.22 -29.75
CA LEU A 18 33.28 16.92 -29.17
C LEU A 18 32.68 17.05 -27.76
N VAL A 19 33.27 17.91 -26.92
CA VAL A 19 32.77 18.15 -25.56
C VAL A 19 31.39 18.79 -25.62
N ASP A 20 31.19 19.77 -26.51
CA ASP A 20 29.89 20.41 -26.69
C ASP A 20 28.83 19.40 -27.16
N GLN A 21 29.15 18.54 -28.13
CA GLN A 21 28.26 17.47 -28.59
C GLN A 21 27.92 16.45 -27.48
N LEU A 22 28.90 16.03 -26.68
CA LEU A 22 28.67 15.11 -25.57
C LEU A 22 27.82 15.76 -24.47
N LEU A 23 27.99 17.06 -24.21
CA LEU A 23 27.17 17.81 -23.25
C LEU A 23 25.73 17.97 -23.75
N GLU A 24 25.53 18.33 -25.01
CA GLU A 24 24.19 18.42 -25.61
C GLU A 24 23.47 17.06 -25.58
N ILE A 25 24.17 15.98 -25.89
CA ILE A 25 23.64 14.62 -25.80
C ILE A 25 23.32 14.28 -24.34
N GLY A 26 24.24 14.54 -23.41
CA GLY A 26 24.01 14.30 -21.98
C GLY A 26 22.77 15.04 -21.45
N LEU A 27 22.58 16.29 -21.86
CA LEU A 27 21.40 17.09 -21.52
C LEU A 27 20.12 16.50 -22.13
N ALA A 28 20.14 16.15 -23.43
CA ALA A 28 18.99 15.56 -24.11
C ALA A 28 18.58 14.21 -23.49
N LEU A 29 19.57 13.35 -23.17
CA LEU A 29 19.35 12.06 -22.52
C LEU A 29 18.80 12.24 -21.09
N SER A 30 19.23 13.27 -20.36
CA SER A 30 18.76 13.53 -18.99
C SER A 30 17.31 14.02 -18.90
N ALA A 31 16.79 14.60 -19.98
CA ALA A 31 15.42 15.12 -20.06
C ALA A 31 14.39 14.06 -20.47
N THR A 32 14.83 12.88 -20.90
CA THR A 32 13.94 11.80 -21.36
C THR A 32 13.50 10.93 -20.19
N GLU A 33 12.18 10.82 -19.98
CA GLU A 33 11.61 9.99 -18.90
C GLU A 33 11.33 8.54 -19.36
N SER A 34 11.05 8.35 -20.65
CA SER A 34 10.77 7.03 -21.23
C SER A 34 12.06 6.28 -21.59
N LEU A 35 12.17 5.01 -21.16
CA LEU A 35 13.29 4.15 -21.55
C LEU A 35 13.35 3.97 -23.07
N ASP A 36 12.21 3.79 -23.75
CA ASP A 36 12.21 3.54 -25.19
C ASP A 36 12.66 4.79 -25.97
N GLU A 37 12.18 5.97 -25.59
CA GLU A 37 12.63 7.24 -26.18
C GLU A 37 14.13 7.46 -25.95
N LEU A 38 14.62 7.15 -24.73
CA LEU A 38 16.02 7.26 -24.37
C LEU A 38 16.88 6.34 -25.26
N LEU A 39 16.50 5.06 -25.39
CA LEU A 39 17.22 4.09 -26.23
C LEU A 39 17.24 4.50 -27.70
N HIS A 40 16.13 4.99 -28.23
CA HIS A 40 16.08 5.50 -29.60
C HIS A 40 16.95 6.74 -29.79
N LEU A 41 16.95 7.67 -28.84
CA LEU A 41 17.78 8.87 -28.88
C LEU A 41 19.28 8.52 -28.82
N ILE A 42 19.68 7.61 -27.92
CA ILE A 42 21.05 7.06 -27.84
C ILE A 42 21.46 6.51 -29.20
N LEU A 43 20.60 5.71 -29.81
CA LEU A 43 20.89 5.04 -31.07
C LEU A 43 21.02 6.03 -32.23
N THR A 44 20.13 7.02 -32.29
CA THR A 44 20.19 8.10 -33.28
C THR A 44 21.49 8.88 -33.14
N LYS A 45 21.83 9.34 -31.93
CA LYS A 45 23.04 10.12 -31.69
C LYS A 45 24.32 9.33 -31.93
N SER A 46 24.33 8.05 -31.56
CA SER A 46 25.46 7.17 -31.85
C SER A 46 25.69 7.04 -33.36
N ARG A 47 24.62 6.81 -34.15
CA ARG A 47 24.69 6.68 -35.60
C ARG A 47 25.07 7.99 -36.30
N GLU A 48 24.56 9.12 -35.82
CA GLU A 48 24.91 10.45 -36.32
C GLU A 48 26.39 10.77 -36.11
N ILE A 49 26.98 10.40 -34.97
CA ILE A 49 28.40 10.65 -34.67
C ILE A 49 29.32 9.75 -35.51
N SER A 50 28.95 8.48 -35.66
CA SER A 50 29.80 7.48 -36.34
C SER A 50 29.50 7.32 -37.83
N PHE A 51 28.50 8.04 -38.36
CA PHE A 51 27.95 7.88 -39.71
C PHE A 51 27.54 6.42 -40.00
N SER A 52 26.97 5.76 -38.99
CA SER A 52 26.54 4.37 -39.12
C SER A 52 25.20 4.26 -39.83
N ASP A 53 25.13 3.38 -40.82
CA ASP A 53 23.91 3.13 -41.57
C ASP A 53 22.82 2.49 -40.71
N ALA A 54 23.20 1.63 -39.78
CA ALA A 54 22.25 1.01 -38.87
C ALA A 54 22.83 0.87 -37.45
N GLY A 55 21.96 0.61 -36.49
CA GLY A 55 22.36 0.26 -35.15
C GLY A 55 21.27 -0.49 -34.40
N THR A 56 21.68 -1.17 -33.34
CA THR A 56 20.82 -1.96 -32.47
C THR A 56 21.25 -1.79 -31.01
N ILE A 57 20.29 -1.84 -30.09
CA ILE A 57 20.55 -1.89 -28.65
C ILE A 57 19.93 -3.16 -28.07
N PHE A 58 20.73 -3.85 -27.27
CA PHE A 58 20.32 -4.99 -26.47
C PHE A 58 20.48 -4.68 -24.98
N LEU A 59 19.54 -5.08 -24.14
CA LEU A 59 19.68 -4.99 -22.69
C LEU A 59 19.86 -6.38 -22.08
N VAL A 60 20.67 -6.48 -21.03
CA VAL A 60 20.93 -7.74 -20.32
C VAL A 60 19.72 -8.06 -19.42
N LYS A 61 19.13 -9.24 -19.59
CA LYS A 61 18.16 -9.85 -18.67
C LYS A 61 18.82 -10.99 -17.91
N ALA A 62 19.43 -10.64 -16.78
CA ALA A 62 20.16 -11.59 -15.93
C ALA A 62 19.23 -12.55 -15.18
N GLU A 63 17.98 -12.16 -14.93
CA GLU A 63 16.98 -12.96 -14.20
C GLU A 63 16.33 -14.07 -15.04
N ALA A 64 16.55 -14.07 -16.36
CA ALA A 64 16.09 -15.16 -17.22
C ALA A 64 16.99 -16.39 -17.05
N GLU A 65 16.40 -17.59 -17.07
CA GLU A 65 17.16 -18.85 -17.08
C GLU A 65 16.95 -19.59 -18.42
N PRO A 66 17.96 -19.65 -19.31
CA PRO A 66 19.29 -19.03 -19.20
C PRO A 66 19.28 -17.51 -19.44
N ALA A 67 20.31 -16.80 -18.98
CA ALA A 67 20.44 -15.36 -19.16
C ALA A 67 20.47 -14.97 -20.65
N VAL A 68 19.79 -13.88 -20.99
CA VAL A 68 19.64 -13.42 -22.38
C VAL A 68 19.90 -11.92 -22.54
N LEU A 69 20.21 -11.54 -23.77
CA LEU A 69 20.21 -10.17 -24.28
C LEU A 69 18.88 -9.94 -24.99
N GLU A 70 18.07 -9.02 -24.48
CA GLU A 70 16.80 -8.64 -25.08
C GLU A 70 17.01 -7.49 -26.06
N PHE A 71 16.56 -7.68 -27.30
CA PHE A 71 16.53 -6.62 -28.30
C PHE A 71 15.53 -5.53 -27.90
N LYS A 72 15.97 -4.26 -27.89
CA LYS A 72 15.12 -3.12 -27.49
C LYS A 72 14.91 -2.07 -28.57
N ALA A 73 15.94 -1.73 -29.32
CA ALA A 73 15.85 -0.70 -30.33
C ALA A 73 16.67 -1.07 -31.56
N ALA A 74 16.16 -0.71 -32.74
CA ALA A 74 16.94 -0.68 -33.98
C ALA A 74 16.57 0.53 -34.82
N GLN A 75 17.53 0.96 -35.62
CA GLN A 75 17.36 1.98 -36.64
C GLN A 75 18.23 1.62 -37.84
N ASN A 76 17.74 1.91 -39.05
CA ASN A 76 18.45 1.68 -40.30
C ASN A 76 18.04 2.76 -41.30
N ASP A 77 19.00 3.39 -41.99
CA ASP A 77 18.72 4.41 -43.01
C ASP A 77 18.42 3.81 -44.38
N SER A 78 19.00 2.65 -44.67
CA SER A 78 18.98 2.04 -46.00
C SER A 78 17.87 1.00 -46.19
N VAL A 79 17.34 0.47 -45.09
CA VAL A 79 16.25 -0.51 -45.09
C VAL A 79 15.13 -0.01 -44.19
N VAL A 80 13.91 0.01 -44.72
CA VAL A 80 12.72 0.24 -43.92
C VAL A 80 12.46 -1.00 -43.07
N LEU A 81 12.64 -0.86 -41.76
CA LEU A 81 12.30 -1.90 -40.81
C LEU A 81 10.77 -1.96 -40.66
N PRO A 82 10.16 -3.15 -40.54
CA PRO A 82 8.74 -3.26 -40.21
C PRO A 82 8.43 -2.55 -38.89
N ASP A 83 7.24 -1.95 -38.76
CA ASP A 83 6.79 -1.23 -37.55
C ASP A 83 6.88 -2.08 -36.25
N HIS A 84 6.92 -3.41 -36.41
CA HIS A 84 7.17 -4.38 -35.35
C HIS A 84 8.35 -5.29 -35.73
N VAL A 85 9.58 -4.80 -35.59
CA VAL A 85 10.72 -5.72 -35.45
C VAL A 85 10.43 -6.57 -34.22
N GLN A 86 10.15 -7.86 -34.41
CA GLN A 86 9.79 -8.75 -33.32
C GLN A 86 10.87 -8.67 -32.24
N GLN A 87 10.45 -8.39 -31.00
CA GLN A 87 11.34 -8.50 -29.85
C GLN A 87 11.83 -9.94 -29.78
N TYR A 88 13.13 -10.13 -29.98
CA TYR A 88 13.78 -11.43 -29.86
C TYR A 88 14.88 -11.34 -28.84
N THR A 89 15.24 -12.51 -28.29
CA THR A 89 16.30 -12.65 -27.30
C THR A 89 17.49 -13.36 -27.93
N VAL A 90 18.68 -12.86 -27.65
CA VAL A 90 19.94 -13.54 -27.98
C VAL A 90 20.48 -14.19 -26.69
N PRO A 91 20.84 -15.47 -26.69
CA PRO A 91 21.49 -16.08 -25.53
C PRO A 91 22.74 -15.28 -25.11
N LEU A 92 22.93 -15.05 -23.81
CA LEU A 92 24.12 -14.37 -23.29
C LEU A 92 25.33 -15.33 -23.32
N THR A 93 25.84 -15.57 -24.52
CA THR A 93 26.99 -16.45 -24.78
C THR A 93 28.03 -15.74 -25.64
N ALA A 94 29.27 -16.18 -25.56
CA ALA A 94 30.37 -15.61 -26.33
C ALA A 94 30.27 -15.91 -27.85
N GLN A 95 29.26 -16.65 -28.30
CA GLN A 95 29.08 -17.07 -29.69
C GLN A 95 28.52 -15.97 -30.59
N SER A 96 27.81 -14.98 -30.04
CA SER A 96 27.33 -13.83 -30.82
C SER A 96 28.23 -12.62 -30.57
N LEU A 97 28.31 -11.70 -31.55
CA LEU A 97 29.08 -10.45 -31.40
C LEU A 97 28.65 -9.66 -30.15
N VAL A 98 27.34 -9.51 -29.96
CA VAL A 98 26.76 -8.78 -28.82
C VAL A 98 26.93 -9.54 -27.51
N GLY A 99 26.77 -10.87 -27.51
CA GLY A 99 26.98 -11.70 -26.33
C GLY A 99 28.44 -11.75 -25.89
N TYR A 100 29.39 -11.76 -26.82
CA TYR A 100 30.81 -11.65 -26.52
C TYR A 100 31.15 -10.31 -25.85
N ALA A 101 30.72 -9.19 -26.46
CA ALA A 101 30.96 -7.86 -25.90
C ALA A 101 30.34 -7.70 -24.50
N ALA A 102 29.14 -8.27 -24.29
CA ALA A 102 28.49 -8.29 -22.98
C ALA A 102 29.27 -9.08 -21.93
N LEU A 103 29.73 -10.29 -22.27
CA LEU A 103 30.42 -11.18 -21.32
C LEU A 103 31.85 -10.74 -21.01
N LYS A 104 32.55 -10.18 -22.00
CA LYS A 104 33.95 -9.77 -21.86
C LYS A 104 34.10 -8.33 -21.40
N ALA A 105 33.02 -7.53 -21.46
CA ALA A 105 33.07 -6.10 -21.16
C ALA A 105 34.10 -5.35 -22.04
N GLU A 106 34.29 -5.82 -23.27
CA GLU A 106 35.23 -5.29 -24.26
C GLU A 106 34.49 -4.91 -25.55
N SER A 107 34.96 -3.88 -26.25
CA SER A 107 34.39 -3.51 -27.55
C SER A 107 34.97 -4.35 -28.68
N LEU A 108 34.15 -4.63 -29.69
CA LEU A 108 34.58 -5.26 -30.94
C LEU A 108 34.48 -4.23 -32.08
N ASN A 109 35.60 -3.97 -32.74
CA ASN A 109 35.66 -3.11 -33.91
C ASN A 109 36.10 -3.94 -35.13
N ILE A 110 35.13 -4.39 -35.91
CA ILE A 110 35.31 -5.35 -37.01
C ILE A 110 35.23 -4.58 -38.33
N ALA A 111 36.31 -4.64 -39.11
CA ALA A 111 36.41 -3.95 -40.40
C ALA A 111 35.51 -4.58 -41.48
N ASP A 112 35.48 -5.92 -41.58
CA ASP A 112 34.56 -6.68 -42.44
C ASP A 112 34.16 -7.98 -41.73
N VAL A 113 32.87 -8.11 -41.37
CA VAL A 113 32.35 -9.31 -40.70
C VAL A 113 32.43 -10.59 -41.54
N TYR A 114 32.52 -10.48 -42.87
CA TYR A 114 32.71 -11.63 -43.75
C TYR A 114 34.17 -12.06 -43.88
N ALA A 115 35.11 -11.27 -43.35
CA ALA A 115 36.54 -11.59 -43.31
C ALA A 115 36.96 -12.27 -41.99
N LEU A 116 36.01 -12.56 -41.08
CA LEU A 116 36.27 -13.33 -39.86
C LEU A 116 36.80 -14.72 -40.21
N SER A 117 37.86 -15.14 -39.52
CA SER A 117 38.62 -16.36 -39.82
C SER A 117 37.90 -17.64 -39.41
N GLY A 118 36.88 -17.54 -38.55
CA GLY A 118 36.18 -18.66 -37.92
C GLY A 118 36.92 -19.24 -36.71
N SER A 119 38.09 -18.69 -36.37
CA SER A 119 38.84 -19.05 -35.15
C SER A 119 38.45 -18.21 -33.93
N GLU A 120 37.68 -17.13 -34.15
CA GLU A 120 37.15 -16.26 -33.12
C GLU A 120 36.08 -17.00 -32.28
N THR A 121 35.92 -16.59 -31.02
CA THR A 121 34.90 -17.18 -30.14
C THR A 121 33.47 -16.83 -30.57
N TYR A 122 33.31 -15.72 -31.30
CA TYR A 122 32.03 -15.20 -31.79
C TYR A 122 31.86 -15.40 -33.29
N GLN A 123 30.61 -15.37 -33.76
CA GLN A 123 30.23 -15.53 -35.15
C GLN A 123 29.28 -14.41 -35.60
N PHE A 124 29.34 -14.07 -36.89
CA PHE A 124 28.41 -13.14 -37.52
C PHE A 124 27.17 -13.89 -38.03
N ASN A 125 25.98 -13.47 -37.59
CA ASN A 125 24.71 -14.00 -38.07
C ASN A 125 24.27 -13.27 -39.35
N ARG A 126 24.15 -14.02 -40.45
CA ARG A 126 23.79 -13.51 -41.78
C ARG A 126 22.29 -13.39 -42.05
N PHE A 127 21.45 -13.84 -41.11
CA PHE A 127 19.99 -13.89 -41.29
C PHE A 127 19.39 -12.55 -41.70
N PHE A 128 19.85 -11.44 -41.11
CA PHE A 128 19.37 -10.10 -41.46
C PHE A 128 19.75 -9.70 -42.89
N ASP A 129 21.02 -9.91 -43.26
CA ASP A 129 21.52 -9.65 -44.62
C ASP A 129 20.71 -10.41 -45.67
N GLU A 130 20.42 -11.70 -45.41
CA GLU A 130 19.67 -12.58 -46.31
C GLU A 130 18.17 -12.23 -46.38
N SER A 131 17.56 -11.88 -45.25
CA SER A 131 16.11 -11.63 -45.14
C SER A 131 15.70 -10.24 -45.64
N PHE A 132 16.58 -9.24 -45.50
CA PHE A 132 16.28 -7.84 -45.79
C PHE A 132 17.05 -7.30 -47.00
N ASN A 133 17.71 -8.17 -47.77
CA ASN A 133 18.55 -7.80 -48.91
C ASN A 133 19.56 -6.69 -48.52
N TYR A 134 20.25 -6.92 -47.41
CA TYR A 134 21.20 -6.00 -46.81
C TYR A 134 22.61 -6.61 -46.84
N ARG A 135 23.65 -5.79 -46.71
CA ARG A 135 25.03 -6.27 -46.65
C ARG A 135 25.78 -5.58 -45.52
N THR A 136 26.07 -6.33 -44.48
CA THR A 136 26.89 -5.90 -43.36
C THR A 136 28.37 -6.03 -43.72
N CYS A 137 29.12 -4.96 -43.51
CA CYS A 137 30.55 -4.84 -43.72
C CYS A 137 31.23 -4.53 -42.39
N SER A 138 31.31 -3.26 -41.99
CA SER A 138 31.92 -2.87 -40.73
C SER A 138 30.93 -2.92 -39.56
N VAL A 139 31.37 -3.42 -38.41
CA VAL A 139 30.55 -3.51 -37.20
C VAL A 139 31.35 -3.04 -35.99
N LEU A 140 30.75 -2.12 -35.22
CA LEU A 140 31.27 -1.68 -33.93
C LEU A 140 30.29 -2.13 -32.85
N VAL A 141 30.75 -2.96 -31.92
CA VAL A 141 29.96 -3.44 -30.78
C VAL A 141 30.59 -2.90 -29.50
N VAL A 142 29.80 -2.21 -28.69
CA VAL A 142 30.25 -1.52 -27.51
C VAL A 142 29.39 -1.94 -26.31
N PRO A 143 30.00 -2.44 -25.22
CA PRO A 143 29.26 -2.74 -24.01
C PRO A 143 28.83 -1.44 -23.32
N MET A 144 27.59 -1.43 -22.84
CA MET A 144 27.03 -0.36 -22.01
C MET A 144 27.32 -0.68 -20.55
N GLN A 145 28.38 -0.07 -20.01
CA GLN A 145 28.85 -0.32 -18.65
C GLN A 145 28.46 0.79 -17.70
N ASN A 146 27.95 0.41 -16.54
CA ASN A 146 27.74 1.34 -15.43
C ASN A 146 29.04 1.69 -14.70
N ILE A 147 28.92 2.47 -13.62
CA ILE A 147 30.06 2.94 -12.80
C ILE A 147 30.78 1.78 -12.09
N SER A 148 30.09 0.68 -11.79
CA SER A 148 30.72 -0.51 -11.18
C SER A 148 31.39 -1.44 -12.20
N GLY A 149 31.33 -1.13 -13.50
CA GLY A 149 31.86 -1.95 -14.57
C GLY A 149 30.95 -3.11 -15.00
N GLN A 150 29.74 -3.19 -14.45
CA GLN A 150 28.74 -4.17 -14.86
C GLN A 150 28.16 -3.77 -16.22
N VAL A 151 28.09 -4.73 -17.14
CA VAL A 151 27.44 -4.54 -18.45
C VAL A 151 25.94 -4.71 -18.30
N ILE A 152 25.18 -3.65 -18.57
CA ILE A 152 23.70 -3.67 -18.52
C ILE A 152 23.07 -3.80 -19.90
N GLY A 153 23.86 -3.63 -20.95
CA GLY A 153 23.41 -3.70 -22.34
C GLY A 153 24.56 -3.62 -23.33
N VAL A 154 24.25 -3.67 -24.61
CA VAL A 154 25.21 -3.61 -25.71
C VAL A 154 24.63 -2.74 -26.81
N LEU A 155 25.42 -1.78 -27.26
CA LEU A 155 25.16 -0.97 -28.43
C LEU A 155 25.96 -1.53 -29.61
N GLN A 156 25.27 -1.88 -30.69
CA GLN A 156 25.90 -2.32 -31.93
C GLN A 156 25.60 -1.30 -33.03
N LEU A 157 26.64 -0.89 -33.74
CA LEU A 157 26.57 0.00 -34.89
C LEU A 157 27.08 -0.75 -36.12
N ILE A 158 26.38 -0.60 -37.24
CA ILE A 158 26.57 -1.38 -38.45
C ILE A 158 26.81 -0.41 -39.61
N ASN A 159 27.78 -0.77 -40.44
CA ASN A 159 28.17 -0.08 -41.66
C ASN A 159 28.47 1.40 -41.46
N ARG A 160 29.71 1.70 -41.05
CA ARG A 160 30.23 3.08 -41.06
C ARG A 160 30.26 3.56 -42.52
N LYS A 161 29.36 4.45 -42.90
CA LYS A 161 29.27 5.03 -44.26
C LYS A 161 30.35 6.07 -44.48
N ARG A 162 30.95 6.12 -45.67
CA ARG A 162 31.90 7.19 -46.07
C ARG A 162 31.25 8.57 -46.09
N GLN A 163 29.96 8.62 -46.44
CA GLN A 163 29.13 9.82 -46.44
C GLN A 163 27.82 9.52 -45.69
N GLN A 164 27.41 10.43 -44.79
CA GLN A 164 26.27 10.22 -43.91
C GLN A 164 24.96 9.91 -44.65
N ASN A 165 24.69 10.58 -45.78
CA ASN A 165 23.44 10.44 -46.52
C ASN A 165 23.46 9.31 -47.57
N ALA A 166 24.50 8.49 -47.61
CA ALA A 166 24.56 7.37 -48.54
C ALA A 166 23.53 6.30 -48.16
N ILE A 167 22.79 5.81 -49.16
CA ILE A 167 21.90 4.66 -49.04
C ILE A 167 22.62 3.43 -49.58
N LEU A 168 22.72 2.40 -48.76
CA LEU A 168 23.48 1.19 -49.05
C LEU A 168 22.60 0.14 -49.72
N THR A 169 23.16 -0.51 -50.72
CA THR A 169 22.64 -1.75 -51.31
C THR A 169 23.70 -2.84 -51.23
N PRO A 170 23.36 -4.13 -51.34
CA PRO A 170 24.35 -5.20 -51.27
C PRO A 170 25.52 -5.06 -52.25
N ALA A 171 25.27 -4.47 -53.43
CA ALA A 171 26.29 -4.22 -54.44
C ALA A 171 27.22 -3.06 -54.10
N THR A 172 26.75 -2.07 -53.34
CA THR A 172 27.48 -0.81 -53.06
C THR A 172 28.04 -0.73 -51.64
N ALA A 173 27.57 -1.59 -50.72
CA ALA A 173 27.92 -1.54 -49.31
C ALA A 173 29.43 -1.57 -49.06
N ARG A 174 30.20 -2.39 -49.79
CA ARG A 174 31.66 -2.46 -49.64
C ARG A 174 32.38 -1.18 -50.04
N ASP A 175 31.93 -0.52 -51.11
CA ASP A 175 32.59 0.67 -51.64
C ASP A 175 32.23 1.92 -50.82
N LEU A 176 30.99 1.96 -50.34
CA LEU A 176 30.43 3.10 -49.60
C LEU A 176 30.66 3.04 -48.08
N THR A 177 31.21 1.94 -47.56
CA THR A 177 31.54 1.81 -46.13
C THR A 177 33.05 1.80 -45.88
N GLN A 178 33.42 1.99 -44.61
CA GLN A 178 34.79 1.89 -44.13
C GLN A 178 34.83 1.32 -42.69
N PRO A 179 36.00 0.96 -42.15
CA PRO A 179 36.11 0.59 -40.74
C PRO A 179 35.87 1.79 -39.80
N TYR A 180 35.47 1.50 -38.56
CA TYR A 180 35.37 2.53 -37.52
C TYR A 180 36.76 2.90 -37.01
N SER A 181 37.01 4.20 -36.85
CA SER A 181 38.24 4.72 -36.27
C SER A 181 38.28 4.49 -34.75
N PRO A 182 39.49 4.44 -34.14
CA PRO A 182 39.63 4.39 -32.69
C PRO A 182 38.96 5.56 -31.95
N TRP A 183 38.85 6.72 -32.62
CA TRP A 183 38.18 7.91 -32.08
C TRP A 183 36.65 7.73 -32.04
N GLU A 184 36.05 7.23 -33.12
CA GLU A 184 34.61 6.90 -33.16
C GLU A 184 34.28 5.83 -32.10
N GLU A 185 35.11 4.78 -31.97
CA GLU A 185 34.96 3.77 -30.92
C GLU A 185 35.00 4.39 -29.51
N HIS A 186 35.95 5.29 -29.24
CA HIS A 186 36.09 5.93 -27.93
C HIS A 186 34.85 6.76 -27.55
N ILE A 187 34.30 7.52 -28.51
CA ILE A 187 33.13 8.39 -28.26
C ILE A 187 31.87 7.57 -28.09
N VAL A 188 31.65 6.57 -28.96
CA VAL A 188 30.51 5.67 -28.84
C VAL A 188 30.57 4.92 -27.52
N ARG A 189 31.76 4.52 -27.04
CA ARG A 189 31.95 3.95 -25.70
C ARG A 189 31.57 4.93 -24.59
N ALA A 190 32.03 6.18 -24.66
CA ALA A 190 31.66 7.19 -23.67
C ALA A 190 30.14 7.45 -23.63
N LEU A 191 29.49 7.49 -24.79
CA LEU A 191 28.04 7.66 -24.90
C LEU A 191 27.28 6.43 -24.39
N ALA A 192 27.75 5.21 -24.72
CA ALA A 192 27.19 3.95 -24.23
C ALA A 192 27.28 3.84 -22.69
N SER A 193 28.37 4.30 -22.08
CA SER A 193 28.51 4.36 -20.62
C SER A 193 27.58 5.41 -19.98
N GLN A 194 27.44 6.60 -20.56
CA GLN A 194 26.49 7.61 -20.05
C GLN A 194 25.05 7.10 -20.11
N ALA A 195 24.69 6.48 -21.24
CA ALA A 195 23.42 5.79 -21.41
C ALA A 195 23.21 4.70 -20.34
N ALA A 196 24.25 3.90 -20.06
CA ALA A 196 24.18 2.86 -19.06
C ALA A 196 23.80 3.41 -17.68
N VAL A 197 24.46 4.48 -17.25
CA VAL A 197 24.20 5.13 -15.95
C VAL A 197 22.77 5.66 -15.85
N ILE A 198 22.23 6.24 -16.92
CA ILE A 198 20.85 6.76 -16.93
C ILE A 198 19.83 5.62 -16.86
N ILE A 199 20.05 4.54 -17.63
CA ILE A 199 19.17 3.36 -17.63
C ILE A 199 19.15 2.71 -16.24
N GLU A 200 20.32 2.52 -15.62
CA GLU A 200 20.43 1.96 -14.27
C GLU A 200 19.76 2.86 -13.23
N ARG A 201 19.92 4.19 -13.32
CA ARG A 201 19.22 5.14 -12.44
C ARG A 201 17.71 4.99 -12.56
N ASN A 202 17.16 4.94 -13.77
CA ASN A 202 15.73 4.80 -13.99
C ASN A 202 15.21 3.45 -13.46
N HIS A 203 15.98 2.37 -13.65
CA HIS A 203 15.66 1.07 -13.07
C HIS A 203 15.66 1.12 -11.54
N LEU A 204 16.69 1.71 -10.93
CA LEU A 204 16.79 1.86 -9.48
C LEU A 204 15.63 2.67 -8.90
N LEU A 205 15.26 3.79 -9.55
CA LEU A 205 14.11 4.59 -9.14
C LEU A 205 12.81 3.77 -9.17
N LYS A 206 12.58 3.02 -10.26
CA LYS A 206 11.40 2.15 -10.38
C LYS A 206 11.41 1.03 -9.33
N SER A 207 12.56 0.42 -9.05
CA SER A 207 12.69 -0.59 -8.00
C SER A 207 12.40 0.00 -6.61
N ILE A 208 12.84 1.22 -6.33
CA ILE A 208 12.53 1.92 -5.08
C ILE A 208 11.02 2.17 -4.97
N GLU A 209 10.38 2.66 -6.04
CA GLU A 209 8.93 2.86 -6.08
C GLU A 209 8.16 1.54 -5.83
N GLN A 210 8.56 0.44 -6.48
CA GLN A 210 7.95 -0.88 -6.29
C GLN A 210 8.15 -1.43 -4.87
N LEU A 211 9.36 -1.29 -4.31
CA LEU A 211 9.64 -1.69 -2.93
C LEU A 211 8.79 -0.89 -1.93
N PHE A 212 8.64 0.41 -2.16
CA PHE A 212 7.82 1.27 -1.33
C PHE A 212 6.33 0.90 -1.42
N GLU A 213 5.79 0.72 -2.62
CA GLU A 213 4.41 0.23 -2.84
C GLU A 213 4.19 -1.11 -2.13
N GLY A 214 5.09 -2.07 -2.31
CA GLY A 214 5.01 -3.38 -1.65
C GLY A 214 5.01 -3.26 -0.13
N PHE A 215 5.81 -2.34 0.44
CA PHE A 215 5.82 -2.08 1.87
C PHE A 215 4.52 -1.45 2.38
N VAL A 216 3.95 -0.49 1.65
CA VAL A 216 2.66 0.12 1.99
C VAL A 216 1.56 -0.94 1.98
N THR A 217 1.45 -1.72 0.90
CA THR A 217 0.45 -2.79 0.77
C THR A 217 0.58 -3.83 1.89
N ALA A 218 1.80 -4.29 2.19
CA ALA A 218 2.03 -5.24 3.28
C ALA A 218 1.66 -4.65 4.66
N SER A 219 1.90 -3.36 4.87
CA SER A 219 1.56 -2.65 6.10
C SER A 219 0.05 -2.56 6.30
N VAL A 220 -0.69 -2.23 5.24
CA VAL A 220 -2.16 -2.21 5.24
C VAL A 220 -2.73 -3.59 5.57
N GLN A 221 -2.26 -4.63 4.86
CA GLN A 221 -2.71 -6.01 5.09
C GLN A 221 -2.47 -6.49 6.53
N ALA A 222 -1.36 -6.09 7.15
CA ALA A 222 -1.05 -6.45 8.54
C ALA A 222 -2.04 -5.84 9.55
N ILE A 223 -2.53 -4.61 9.29
CA ILE A 223 -3.53 -3.94 10.13
C ILE A 223 -4.90 -4.59 9.94
N GLU A 224 -5.31 -4.79 8.68
CA GLU A 224 -6.61 -5.38 8.35
C GLU A 224 -6.73 -6.83 8.86
N ALA A 225 -5.61 -7.56 8.99
CA ALA A 225 -5.60 -8.88 9.62
C ALA A 225 -5.96 -8.86 11.12
N ARG A 226 -5.76 -7.73 11.82
CA ARG A 226 -6.14 -7.57 13.24
C ARG A 226 -7.56 -7.06 13.43
N ASP A 227 -8.08 -6.34 12.45
CA ASP A 227 -9.45 -5.84 12.41
C ASP A 227 -10.17 -6.42 11.19
N PRO A 228 -10.80 -7.61 11.32
CA PRO A 228 -11.50 -8.27 10.21
C PRO A 228 -12.57 -7.42 9.54
N THR A 229 -13.03 -6.34 10.20
CA THR A 229 -14.05 -5.42 9.67
C THR A 229 -13.48 -4.35 8.73
N THR A 230 -12.16 -4.33 8.55
CA THR A 230 -11.45 -3.39 7.68
C THR A 230 -10.86 -4.04 6.43
N ALA A 231 -11.17 -5.30 6.13
CA ALA A 231 -10.62 -5.98 4.95
C ALA A 231 -10.96 -5.23 3.64
N GLY A 232 -9.92 -4.74 2.96
CA GLY A 232 -10.03 -3.94 1.73
C GLY A 232 -10.61 -2.53 1.95
N HIS A 233 -10.89 -2.12 3.19
CA HIS A 233 -11.42 -0.78 3.51
C HIS A 233 -10.45 0.31 3.06
N SER A 234 -9.18 0.15 3.40
CA SER A 234 -8.15 1.16 3.11
C SER A 234 -8.00 1.39 1.60
N GLU A 235 -8.10 0.32 0.80
CA GLU A 235 -8.06 0.40 -0.66
C GLU A 235 -9.29 1.11 -1.24
N ARG A 236 -10.49 0.81 -0.74
CA ARG A 236 -11.73 1.46 -1.19
C ARG A 236 -11.75 2.94 -0.84
N VAL A 237 -11.34 3.30 0.38
CA VAL A 237 -11.21 4.70 0.82
C VAL A 237 -10.19 5.43 -0.05
N ALA A 238 -9.04 4.81 -0.34
CA ALA A 238 -8.05 5.40 -1.25
C ALA A 238 -8.61 5.61 -2.66
N ALA A 239 -9.31 4.63 -3.23
CA ALA A 239 -9.93 4.76 -4.54
C ALA A 239 -10.97 5.89 -4.59
N LEU A 240 -11.85 5.99 -3.59
CA LEU A 240 -12.83 7.07 -3.46
C LEU A 240 -12.15 8.45 -3.34
N THR A 241 -11.14 8.55 -2.47
CA THR A 241 -10.43 9.82 -2.19
C THR A 241 -9.69 10.32 -3.42
N VAL A 242 -8.94 9.44 -4.10
CA VAL A 242 -8.23 9.78 -5.34
C VAL A 242 -9.22 10.18 -6.43
N ARG A 243 -10.33 9.43 -6.57
CA ARG A 243 -11.34 9.74 -7.57
C ARG A 243 -12.00 11.10 -7.34
N LEU A 244 -12.27 11.47 -6.09
CA LEU A 244 -12.78 12.79 -5.74
C LEU A 244 -11.76 13.89 -6.09
N ALA A 245 -10.47 13.67 -5.84
CA ALA A 245 -9.41 14.61 -6.21
C ALA A 245 -9.26 14.77 -7.74
N GLU A 246 -9.34 13.67 -8.51
CA GLU A 246 -9.34 13.71 -9.98
C GLU A 246 -10.53 14.51 -10.54
N ILE A 247 -11.72 14.31 -9.97
CA ILE A 247 -12.92 15.06 -10.35
C ILE A 247 -12.77 16.54 -10.00
N THR A 248 -12.14 16.84 -8.86
CA THR A 248 -11.81 18.22 -8.47
C THR A 248 -10.90 18.86 -9.52
N ASN A 249 -9.86 18.17 -10.00
CA ASN A 249 -9.00 18.64 -11.10
C ASN A 249 -9.75 18.92 -12.40
N ALA A 250 -10.77 18.11 -12.71
CA ALA A 250 -11.58 18.25 -13.92
C ALA A 250 -12.64 19.36 -13.81
N THR A 251 -12.88 19.91 -12.62
CA THR A 251 -13.94 20.88 -12.36
C THR A 251 -13.53 22.28 -12.81
N THR A 252 -14.23 22.84 -13.79
CA THR A 252 -13.90 24.15 -14.40
C THR A 252 -14.72 25.33 -13.89
N HIS A 253 -15.63 25.09 -12.93
CA HIS A 253 -16.58 26.07 -12.39
C HIS A 253 -16.77 25.86 -10.87
N GLY A 254 -17.37 26.83 -10.18
CA GLY A 254 -17.58 26.75 -8.74
C GLY A 254 -16.31 26.93 -7.91
N VAL A 255 -16.35 26.52 -6.64
CA VAL A 255 -15.29 26.74 -5.65
C VAL A 255 -13.98 25.99 -5.96
N PHE A 256 -14.06 24.91 -6.75
CA PHE A 256 -12.91 24.06 -7.08
C PHE A 256 -12.23 24.42 -8.40
N ARG A 257 -12.68 25.46 -9.11
CA ARG A 257 -12.13 25.86 -10.42
C ARG A 257 -10.61 26.10 -10.42
N GLU A 258 -10.09 26.65 -9.33
CA GLU A 258 -8.67 26.98 -9.19
C GLU A 258 -7.89 25.90 -8.41
N CYS A 259 -8.55 24.79 -8.05
CA CYS A 259 -7.93 23.68 -7.35
C CYS A 259 -7.33 22.69 -8.35
N TYR A 260 -6.05 22.37 -8.18
CA TYR A 260 -5.37 21.38 -9.00
C TYR A 260 -4.36 20.58 -8.17
N PHE A 261 -4.45 19.27 -8.28
CA PHE A 261 -3.52 18.29 -7.73
C PHE A 261 -2.69 17.67 -8.86
N SER A 262 -1.37 17.82 -8.78
CA SER A 262 -0.45 17.09 -9.66
C SER A 262 -0.53 15.57 -9.44
N ASP A 263 -0.05 14.78 -10.40
CA ASP A 263 0.02 13.31 -10.26
C ASP A 263 0.75 12.87 -8.98
N ARG A 264 1.79 13.63 -8.59
CA ARG A 264 2.53 13.41 -7.34
C ARG A 264 1.67 13.69 -6.10
N GLN A 265 0.81 14.71 -6.13
CA GLN A 265 -0.13 14.99 -5.03
C GLN A 265 -1.28 13.97 -5.00
N LEU A 266 -1.74 13.46 -6.14
CA LEU A 266 -2.69 12.35 -6.18
C LEU A 266 -2.09 11.09 -5.56
N GLN A 267 -0.80 10.81 -5.83
CA GLN A 267 -0.06 9.74 -5.16
C GLN A 267 0.07 9.97 -3.64
N GLU A 268 0.34 11.21 -3.21
CA GLU A 268 0.38 11.60 -1.79
C GLU A 268 -0.97 11.36 -1.10
N ILE A 269 -2.08 11.76 -1.73
CA ILE A 269 -3.45 11.51 -1.26
C ILE A 269 -3.71 10.01 -1.15
N ARG A 270 -3.33 9.24 -2.16
CA ARG A 270 -3.50 7.78 -2.17
C ARG A 270 -2.79 7.11 -0.99
N TYR A 271 -1.53 7.44 -0.72
CA TYR A 271 -0.80 6.85 0.40
C TYR A 271 -1.35 7.29 1.76
N ALA A 272 -1.74 8.55 1.90
CA ALA A 272 -2.39 9.03 3.12
C ALA A 272 -3.69 8.27 3.39
N ALA A 273 -4.50 8.04 2.36
CA ALA A 273 -5.73 7.28 2.46
C ALA A 273 -5.48 5.79 2.75
N LEU A 274 -4.46 5.16 2.16
CA LEU A 274 -4.12 3.77 2.47
C LEU A 274 -3.65 3.59 3.93
N LEU A 275 -2.94 4.58 4.48
CA LEU A 275 -2.28 4.46 5.78
C LEU A 275 -3.03 5.17 6.92
N HIS A 276 -4.20 5.76 6.67
CA HIS A 276 -4.91 6.62 7.63
C HIS A 276 -5.20 5.91 8.97
N ASP A 277 -5.46 4.61 8.90
CA ASP A 277 -5.86 3.76 10.01
C ASP A 277 -4.71 2.92 10.61
N PHE A 278 -3.47 3.12 10.16
CA PHE A 278 -2.34 2.28 10.58
C PHE A 278 -2.13 2.24 12.11
N GLY A 279 -2.42 3.33 12.80
CA GLY A 279 -2.30 3.46 14.24
C GLY A 279 -3.23 2.56 15.05
N LYS A 280 -4.20 1.88 14.42
CA LYS A 280 -5.01 0.82 15.06
C LYS A 280 -4.15 -0.32 15.61
N ILE A 281 -2.91 -0.48 15.13
CA ILE A 281 -1.94 -1.42 15.72
C ILE A 281 -1.67 -1.14 17.20
N GLY A 282 -1.79 0.11 17.66
CA GLY A 282 -1.60 0.48 19.05
C GLY A 282 -2.81 0.20 19.94
N VAL A 283 -3.96 -0.15 19.37
CA VAL A 283 -5.21 -0.36 20.12
C VAL A 283 -5.29 -1.82 20.61
N PRO A 284 -5.62 -2.06 21.90
CA PRO A 284 -5.84 -3.40 22.42
C PRO A 284 -6.98 -4.12 21.70
N GLU A 285 -6.80 -5.41 21.40
CA GLU A 285 -7.79 -6.22 20.68
C GLU A 285 -9.15 -6.30 21.40
N ALA A 286 -9.13 -6.40 22.72
CA ALA A 286 -10.33 -6.44 23.56
C ALA A 286 -11.19 -5.16 23.47
N ILE A 287 -10.61 -4.06 22.96
CA ILE A 287 -11.29 -2.78 22.73
C ILE A 287 -11.63 -2.64 21.24
N LEU A 288 -10.68 -2.93 20.36
CA LEU A 288 -10.84 -2.82 18.90
C LEU A 288 -12.00 -3.68 18.38
N ASN A 289 -12.09 -4.93 18.86
CA ASN A 289 -13.09 -5.91 18.42
C ASN A 289 -14.34 -5.93 19.33
N LYS A 290 -14.54 -4.89 20.17
CA LYS A 290 -15.57 -4.86 21.22
C LYS A 290 -16.96 -4.51 20.68
N GLN A 291 -17.75 -5.54 20.38
CA GLN A 291 -19.09 -5.41 19.79
C GLN A 291 -20.20 -5.10 20.82
N LYS A 292 -20.11 -5.73 21.99
CA LYS A 292 -21.03 -5.56 23.12
C LYS A 292 -20.34 -4.80 24.25
N LYS A 293 -21.08 -4.35 25.25
CA LYS A 293 -20.51 -3.55 26.35
C LYS A 293 -19.46 -4.29 27.17
N ILE A 294 -19.51 -5.62 27.19
CA ILE A 294 -18.54 -6.52 27.81
C ILE A 294 -17.91 -7.39 26.72
N PHE A 295 -16.58 -7.47 26.72
CA PHE A 295 -15.84 -8.32 25.81
C PHE A 295 -16.15 -9.81 26.05
N PRO A 296 -16.22 -10.68 25.03
CA PRO A 296 -16.69 -12.07 25.17
C PRO A 296 -15.96 -12.87 26.26
N GLU A 297 -14.64 -12.75 26.36
CA GLU A 297 -13.86 -13.45 27.40
C GLU A 297 -14.20 -12.97 28.80
N HIS A 298 -14.42 -11.66 28.98
CA HIS A 298 -14.85 -11.10 30.26
C HIS A 298 -16.27 -11.55 30.62
N LEU A 299 -17.17 -11.65 29.64
CA LEU A 299 -18.52 -12.16 29.87
C LEU A 299 -18.50 -13.62 30.33
N GLU A 300 -17.59 -14.43 29.80
CA GLU A 300 -17.42 -15.82 30.25
C GLU A 300 -16.89 -15.89 31.69
N VAL A 301 -15.95 -15.02 32.07
CA VAL A 301 -15.51 -14.89 33.47
C VAL A 301 -16.68 -14.55 34.39
N MET A 302 -17.57 -13.64 33.97
CA MET A 302 -18.79 -13.32 34.72
C MET A 302 -19.73 -14.53 34.79
N ARG A 303 -19.92 -15.28 33.71
CA ARG A 303 -20.73 -16.50 33.68
C ARG A 303 -20.24 -17.53 34.70
N GLN A 304 -18.92 -17.76 34.74
CA GLN A 304 -18.29 -18.67 35.70
C GLN A 304 -18.46 -18.17 37.14
N ARG A 305 -18.41 -16.85 37.36
CA ARG A 305 -18.69 -16.25 38.67
C ARG A 305 -20.11 -16.53 39.14
N PHE A 306 -21.12 -16.36 38.27
CA PHE A 306 -22.51 -16.68 38.59
C PHE A 306 -22.69 -18.18 38.88
N ALA A 307 -22.04 -19.06 38.13
CA ALA A 307 -22.04 -20.50 38.38
C ALA A 307 -21.42 -20.84 39.74
N LEU A 308 -20.30 -20.19 40.10
CA LEU A 308 -19.66 -20.34 41.41
C LEU A 308 -20.59 -19.86 42.53
N VAL A 309 -21.21 -18.70 42.40
CA VAL A 309 -22.18 -18.17 43.39
C VAL A 309 -23.30 -19.18 43.61
N ARG A 310 -23.88 -19.72 42.53
CA ARG A 310 -24.91 -20.77 42.63
C ARG A 310 -24.41 -21.98 43.43
N ARG A 311 -23.21 -22.48 43.14
CA ARG A 311 -22.62 -23.61 43.88
C ARG A 311 -22.35 -23.28 45.35
N THR A 312 -21.90 -22.07 45.64
CA THR A 312 -21.70 -21.59 47.02
C THR A 312 -23.02 -21.57 47.77
N LEU A 313 -24.10 -21.05 47.18
CA LEU A 313 -25.44 -21.05 47.79
C LEU A 313 -25.93 -22.48 48.08
N GLU A 314 -25.85 -23.38 47.11
CA GLU A 314 -26.24 -24.79 47.27
C GLU A 314 -25.43 -25.47 48.39
N MET A 315 -24.12 -25.22 48.44
CA MET A 315 -23.21 -25.76 49.46
C MET A 315 -23.50 -25.19 50.86
N GLU A 316 -23.67 -23.88 50.99
CA GLU A 316 -23.97 -23.22 52.27
C GLU A 316 -25.29 -23.73 52.86
N THR A 317 -26.32 -23.87 52.02
CA THR A 317 -27.61 -24.45 52.43
C THR A 317 -27.45 -25.90 52.86
N ALA A 318 -26.71 -26.72 52.11
CA ALA A 318 -26.45 -28.12 52.50
C ALA A 318 -25.67 -28.21 53.83
N GLN A 319 -24.65 -27.37 54.01
CA GLN A 319 -23.88 -27.31 55.25
C GLN A 319 -24.75 -26.86 56.43
N ALA A 320 -25.65 -25.89 56.23
CA ALA A 320 -26.61 -25.46 57.25
C ALA A 320 -27.54 -26.60 57.67
N LYS A 321 -28.04 -27.40 56.72
CA LYS A 321 -28.84 -28.60 57.01
C LYS A 321 -28.06 -29.64 57.80
N VAL A 322 -26.82 -29.93 57.40
CA VAL A 322 -25.95 -30.87 58.12
C VAL A 322 -25.66 -30.39 59.55
N ASN A 323 -25.30 -29.12 59.73
CA ASN A 323 -25.05 -28.53 61.04
C ASN A 323 -26.30 -28.58 61.94
N TYR A 324 -27.48 -28.37 61.35
CA TYR A 324 -28.75 -28.48 62.06
C TYR A 324 -29.02 -29.91 62.55
N LEU A 325 -28.77 -30.93 61.72
CA LEU A 325 -28.89 -32.34 62.13
C LEU A 325 -27.91 -32.72 63.24
N ILE A 326 -26.66 -32.27 63.14
CA ILE A 326 -25.63 -32.51 64.16
C ILE A 326 -26.03 -31.89 65.50
N SER A 327 -26.66 -30.71 65.49
CA SER A 327 -27.10 -30.01 66.70
C SER A 327 -28.43 -30.54 67.28
N HIS A 328 -29.21 -31.32 66.52
CA HIS A 328 -30.53 -31.83 66.93
C HIS A 328 -30.71 -33.36 66.73
N PRO A 329 -29.80 -34.22 67.26
CA PRO A 329 -29.72 -35.64 66.90
C PRO A 329 -30.86 -36.54 67.43
N HIS A 330 -31.67 -36.08 68.41
CA HIS A 330 -32.65 -36.93 69.12
C HIS A 330 -34.11 -36.49 68.97
N THR A 331 -34.42 -35.58 68.04
CA THR A 331 -35.81 -35.11 67.85
C THR A 331 -36.59 -36.11 66.98
N PRO A 332 -37.73 -36.66 67.44
CA PRO A 332 -38.45 -37.70 66.72
C PRO A 332 -39.15 -37.17 65.46
N HIS A 333 -38.99 -37.87 64.34
CA HIS A 333 -39.77 -37.64 63.13
C HIS A 333 -41.01 -38.54 63.15
N SER A 334 -42.17 -38.02 63.55
CA SER A 334 -43.44 -38.73 63.38
C SER A 334 -44.14 -38.27 62.10
N GLY A 335 -44.67 -39.21 61.32
CA GLY A 335 -45.38 -38.93 60.06
C GLY A 335 -46.77 -38.32 60.22
N GLU A 336 -47.25 -38.12 61.46
CA GLU A 336 -48.62 -37.74 61.78
C GLU A 336 -48.77 -36.31 62.35
N HIS A 337 -47.66 -35.58 62.59
CA HIS A 337 -47.65 -34.21 63.12
C HIS A 337 -46.67 -33.30 62.33
N PRO A 338 -46.85 -31.96 62.35
CA PRO A 338 -45.89 -31.05 61.73
C PRO A 338 -44.50 -31.23 62.36
N CYS A 339 -43.58 -31.80 61.60
CA CYS A 339 -42.20 -32.04 62.03
C CYS A 339 -41.37 -30.75 61.89
N ASP A 340 -40.79 -30.28 63.00
CA ASP A 340 -39.97 -29.05 63.04
C ASP A 340 -38.72 -29.16 62.15
N HIS A 341 -38.11 -30.35 62.04
CA HIS A 341 -37.01 -30.60 61.10
C HIS A 341 -37.44 -30.38 59.65
N CYS A 342 -38.59 -30.94 59.27
CA CYS A 342 -39.11 -30.78 57.92
C CYS A 342 -39.50 -29.32 57.66
N ALA A 343 -39.99 -28.60 58.66
CA ALA A 343 -40.29 -27.18 58.54
C ALA A 343 -39.01 -26.35 58.32
N PHE A 344 -37.97 -26.58 59.11
CA PHE A 344 -36.67 -25.91 58.95
C PHE A 344 -36.03 -26.20 57.59
N PHE A 345 -36.03 -27.46 57.14
CA PHE A 345 -35.48 -27.83 55.83
C PHE A 345 -36.27 -27.22 54.68
N ARG A 346 -37.61 -27.23 54.74
CA ARG A 346 -38.44 -26.55 53.74
C ARG A 346 -38.17 -25.05 53.71
N HIS A 347 -37.93 -24.43 54.86
CA HIS A 347 -37.57 -23.02 54.92
C HIS A 347 -36.23 -22.75 54.21
N LEU A 348 -35.18 -23.52 54.53
CA LEU A 348 -33.88 -23.41 53.87
C LEU A 348 -33.96 -23.68 52.36
N ASP A 349 -34.76 -24.67 51.94
CA ASP A 349 -34.97 -24.98 50.51
C ASP A 349 -35.71 -23.85 49.79
N SER A 350 -36.73 -23.27 50.43
CA SER A 350 -37.46 -22.11 49.89
C SER A 350 -36.56 -20.89 49.77
N GLU A 351 -35.71 -20.62 50.76
CA GLU A 351 -34.76 -19.51 50.73
C GLU A 351 -33.71 -19.70 49.62
N LEU A 352 -33.14 -20.92 49.50
CA LEU A 352 -32.23 -21.25 48.41
C LEU A 352 -32.90 -21.06 47.05
N GLN A 353 -34.12 -21.57 46.85
CA GLN A 353 -34.85 -21.41 45.60
C GLN A 353 -35.08 -19.93 45.25
N GLN A 354 -35.47 -19.09 46.22
CA GLN A 354 -35.64 -17.65 46.02
C GLN A 354 -34.33 -16.98 45.60
N ARG A 355 -33.21 -17.29 46.28
CA ARG A 355 -31.89 -16.73 45.94
C ARG A 355 -31.39 -17.18 44.58
N LEU A 356 -31.64 -18.44 44.19
CA LEU A 356 -31.30 -18.96 42.86
C LEU A 356 -32.14 -18.28 41.76
N HIS A 357 -33.45 -18.09 41.99
CA HIS A 357 -34.30 -17.35 41.06
C HIS A 357 -33.84 -15.90 40.89
N LEU A 358 -33.46 -15.24 42.00
CA LEU A 358 -32.90 -13.89 41.95
C LEU A 358 -31.61 -13.85 41.12
N LEU A 359 -30.69 -14.79 41.35
CA LEU A 359 -29.42 -14.88 40.63
C LEU A 359 -29.63 -15.11 39.12
N GLU A 360 -30.59 -15.96 38.74
CA GLU A 360 -30.97 -16.18 37.34
C GLU A 360 -31.57 -14.91 36.71
N SER A 361 -32.42 -14.20 37.45
CA SER A 361 -32.97 -12.92 37.01
C SER A 361 -31.90 -11.85 36.81
N TYR A 362 -30.85 -11.86 37.65
CA TYR A 362 -29.70 -10.98 37.51
C TYR A 362 -28.89 -11.30 36.26
N TRP A 363 -28.64 -12.58 35.99
CA TRP A 363 -27.96 -13.00 34.76
C TRP A 363 -28.71 -12.55 33.51
N HIS A 364 -30.03 -12.74 33.48
CA HIS A 364 -30.85 -12.31 32.35
C HIS A 364 -30.79 -10.77 32.16
N THR A 365 -30.81 -10.01 33.25
CA THR A 365 -30.70 -8.55 33.20
C THR A 365 -29.33 -8.13 32.66
N LEU A 366 -28.28 -8.84 33.05
CA LEU A 366 -26.91 -8.60 32.59
C LEU A 366 -26.77 -8.85 31.09
N GLU A 367 -27.32 -9.96 30.58
CA GLU A 367 -27.32 -10.26 29.15
C GLU A 367 -28.06 -9.18 28.35
N GLN A 368 -29.19 -8.69 28.85
CA GLN A 368 -29.92 -7.57 28.24
C GLN A 368 -29.13 -6.25 28.28
N ALA A 369 -28.42 -6.01 29.38
CA ALA A 369 -27.62 -4.81 29.60
C ALA A 369 -26.37 -4.75 28.74
N ASN A 370 -25.81 -5.90 28.41
CA ASN A 370 -24.61 -6.03 27.58
C ASN A 370 -24.83 -5.60 26.12
N GLU A 371 -26.07 -5.58 25.64
CA GLU A 371 -26.39 -5.09 24.30
C GLU A 371 -26.13 -3.57 24.17
N PRO A 372 -25.62 -3.08 23.03
CA PRO A 372 -25.28 -1.67 22.80
C PRO A 372 -26.53 -0.81 22.58
N ARG A 373 -27.44 -0.81 23.56
CA ARG A 373 -28.69 -0.07 23.59
C ARG A 373 -28.85 0.67 24.91
N VAL A 374 -29.69 1.71 24.87
CA VAL A 374 -30.14 2.39 26.08
C VAL A 374 -31.00 1.42 26.89
N LEU A 375 -30.71 1.31 28.18
CA LEU A 375 -31.47 0.49 29.10
C LEU A 375 -32.64 1.29 29.68
N ASP A 376 -33.77 0.61 29.88
CA ASP A 376 -34.90 1.16 30.62
C ASP A 376 -34.57 1.29 32.13
N GLU A 377 -35.39 2.03 32.88
CA GLU A 377 -35.15 2.30 34.31
C GLU A 377 -35.12 1.02 35.17
N GLU A 378 -35.89 0.00 34.80
CA GLU A 378 -36.05 -1.22 35.58
C GLU A 378 -34.80 -2.14 35.52
N PRO A 379 -34.22 -2.45 34.34
CA PRO A 379 -32.91 -3.09 34.25
C PRO A 379 -31.79 -2.32 34.94
N LEU A 380 -31.83 -0.99 34.89
CA LEU A 380 -30.84 -0.13 35.52
C LEU A 380 -30.84 -0.26 37.05
N ALA A 381 -32.02 -0.23 37.67
CA ALA A 381 -32.18 -0.43 39.11
C ALA A 381 -31.68 -1.82 39.53
N ARG A 382 -32.02 -2.87 38.77
CA ARG A 382 -31.53 -4.22 39.04
C ARG A 382 -30.00 -4.34 38.95
N LEU A 383 -29.36 -3.68 37.99
CA LEU A 383 -27.89 -3.66 37.91
C LEU A 383 -27.27 -2.99 39.14
N GLN A 384 -27.92 -1.96 39.69
CA GLN A 384 -27.49 -1.34 40.94
C GLN A 384 -27.66 -2.29 42.13
N ASP A 385 -28.79 -3.02 42.20
CA ASP A 385 -29.03 -4.01 43.24
C ASP A 385 -27.97 -5.13 43.26
N MET A 386 -27.47 -5.54 42.08
CA MET A 386 -26.38 -6.52 41.98
C MET A 386 -25.09 -6.08 42.67
N THR A 387 -24.83 -4.78 42.81
CA THR A 387 -23.63 -4.26 43.51
C THR A 387 -23.66 -4.51 45.02
N HIS A 388 -24.86 -4.74 45.56
CA HIS A 388 -25.08 -5.08 46.96
C HIS A 388 -25.11 -6.58 47.22
N PHE A 389 -25.01 -7.41 46.17
CA PHE A 389 -24.94 -8.86 46.30
C PHE A 389 -23.50 -9.31 46.51
N TYR A 390 -23.24 -9.91 47.67
CA TYR A 390 -21.93 -10.49 48.01
C TYR A 390 -22.02 -12.00 48.16
N TYR A 391 -20.97 -12.69 47.76
CA TYR A 391 -20.83 -14.14 47.95
C TYR A 391 -19.48 -14.46 48.57
N LYS A 392 -19.41 -15.62 49.23
CA LYS A 392 -18.18 -16.11 49.84
C LYS A 392 -17.34 -16.85 48.80
N GLY A 393 -16.10 -16.39 48.60
CA GLY A 393 -15.11 -17.03 47.75
C GLY A 393 -14.56 -18.31 48.38
N ILE A 394 -13.75 -19.04 47.60
CA ILE A 394 -13.12 -20.30 48.02
C ILE A 394 -12.11 -20.07 49.17
N ASP A 395 -11.50 -18.88 49.20
CA ASP A 395 -10.63 -18.38 50.27
C ASP A 395 -11.40 -17.93 51.52
N GLY A 396 -12.73 -17.94 51.46
CA GLY A 396 -13.62 -17.50 52.52
C GLY A 396 -13.84 -15.99 52.61
N GLN A 397 -13.28 -15.18 51.69
CA GLN A 397 -13.51 -13.75 51.64
C GLN A 397 -14.82 -13.41 50.93
N LEU A 398 -15.36 -12.20 51.16
CA LEU A 398 -16.57 -11.73 50.48
C LEU A 398 -16.21 -10.96 49.22
N TYR A 399 -16.81 -11.36 48.10
CA TYR A 399 -16.65 -10.73 46.80
C TYR A 399 -18.00 -10.20 46.28
N PRO A 400 -18.03 -9.05 45.61
CA PRO A 400 -19.24 -8.58 44.96
C PRO A 400 -19.56 -9.45 43.74
N LEU A 401 -20.85 -9.61 43.42
CA LEU A 401 -21.29 -10.35 42.23
C LEU A 401 -20.81 -9.70 40.93
N ILE A 402 -20.86 -8.37 40.88
CA ILE A 402 -20.32 -7.56 39.78
C ILE A 402 -19.35 -6.52 40.33
N THR A 403 -18.27 -6.27 39.60
CA THR A 403 -17.26 -5.27 39.96
C THR A 403 -17.67 -3.87 39.50
N ALA A 404 -17.04 -2.84 40.06
CA ALA A 404 -17.29 -1.45 39.65
C ALA A 404 -16.97 -1.21 38.16
N SER A 405 -15.91 -1.83 37.63
CA SER A 405 -15.52 -1.69 36.22
C SER A 405 -16.49 -2.40 35.26
N GLU A 406 -17.01 -3.57 35.66
CA GLU A 406 -18.05 -4.27 34.86
C GLU A 406 -19.35 -3.47 34.87
N LEU A 407 -19.72 -2.88 36.01
CA LEU A 407 -20.89 -2.01 36.11
C LEU A 407 -20.74 -0.78 35.21
N GLU A 408 -19.59 -0.08 35.26
CA GLU A 408 -19.32 1.08 34.40
C GLU A 408 -19.53 0.76 32.92
N GLN A 409 -19.02 -0.39 32.47
CA GLN A 409 -19.20 -0.86 31.10
C GLN A 409 -20.68 -1.11 30.76
N LEU A 410 -21.43 -1.80 31.63
CA LEU A 410 -22.86 -2.09 31.40
C LEU A 410 -23.72 -0.81 31.37
N LEU A 411 -23.30 0.23 32.08
CA LEU A 411 -23.96 1.53 32.16
C LEU A 411 -23.72 2.46 30.97
N VAL A 412 -22.89 2.05 29.99
CA VAL A 412 -22.68 2.82 28.76
C VAL A 412 -24.02 3.04 28.04
N ARG A 413 -24.37 4.32 27.82
CA ARG A 413 -25.67 4.72 27.23
C ARG A 413 -25.70 4.61 25.71
N ARG A 414 -24.58 4.87 25.03
CA ARG A 414 -24.49 4.89 23.56
C ARG A 414 -23.26 4.11 23.10
N GLY A 415 -23.47 3.06 22.32
CA GLY A 415 -22.41 2.17 21.85
C GLY A 415 -21.98 1.15 22.91
N SER A 416 -20.81 0.55 22.70
CA SER A 416 -20.22 -0.50 23.54
C SER A 416 -19.03 -0.03 24.39
N LEU A 417 -18.53 1.18 24.15
CA LEU A 417 -17.27 1.65 24.70
C LEU A 417 -17.50 2.63 25.86
N THR A 418 -16.75 2.43 26.94
CA THR A 418 -16.57 3.45 27.98
C THR A 418 -15.82 4.67 27.42
N GLN A 419 -15.80 5.77 28.18
CA GLN A 419 -15.08 6.98 27.75
C GLN A 419 -13.57 6.72 27.62
N ALA A 420 -12.97 5.95 28.53
CA ALA A 420 -11.57 5.57 28.46
C ALA A 420 -11.27 4.67 27.24
N GLU A 421 -12.15 3.70 26.96
CA GLU A 421 -12.02 2.83 25.77
C GLU A 421 -12.17 3.62 24.47
N ARG A 422 -13.10 4.58 24.42
CA ARG A 422 -13.24 5.48 23.25
C ARG A 422 -11.97 6.28 23.02
N GLN A 423 -11.37 6.86 24.06
CA GLN A 423 -10.11 7.60 23.93
C GLN A 423 -8.96 6.72 23.42
N MET A 424 -8.92 5.44 23.84
CA MET A 424 -7.95 4.48 23.32
C MET A 424 -8.17 4.14 21.84
N ILE A 425 -9.41 4.13 21.36
CA ILE A 425 -9.67 4.00 19.92
C ILE A 425 -9.25 5.29 19.21
N GLU A 426 -9.70 6.45 19.67
CA GLU A 426 -9.41 7.75 19.05
C GLU A 426 -7.90 8.03 18.95
N SER A 427 -7.09 7.49 19.87
CA SER A 427 -5.63 7.62 19.83
C SER A 427 -4.97 6.96 18.61
N HIS A 428 -5.68 6.10 17.87
CA HIS A 428 -5.15 5.51 16.64
C HIS A 428 -4.72 6.58 15.64
N VAL A 429 -5.42 7.71 15.56
CA VAL A 429 -5.06 8.79 14.62
C VAL A 429 -3.71 9.40 14.98
N THR A 430 -3.47 9.61 16.27
CA THR A 430 -2.17 10.08 16.78
C THR A 430 -1.08 9.05 16.56
N HIS A 431 -1.36 7.76 16.82
CA HIS A 431 -0.40 6.69 16.53
C HIS A 431 -0.06 6.58 15.04
N THR A 432 -1.05 6.75 14.15
CA THR A 432 -0.83 6.84 12.70
C THR A 432 0.14 7.98 12.40
N TYR A 433 -0.15 9.19 12.88
CA TYR A 433 0.70 10.35 12.63
C TYR A 433 2.13 10.18 13.15
N GLU A 434 2.29 9.67 14.37
CA GLU A 434 3.60 9.44 14.97
C GLU A 434 4.41 8.40 14.18
N PHE A 435 3.77 7.33 13.72
CA PHE A 435 4.41 6.33 12.88
C PHE A 435 4.83 6.91 11.54
N LEU A 436 3.89 7.53 10.81
CA LEU A 436 4.14 8.10 9.50
C LEU A 436 5.18 9.22 9.56
N SER A 437 5.22 10.02 10.63
CA SER A 437 6.21 11.09 10.82
C SER A 437 7.64 10.59 10.99
N ARG A 438 7.85 9.30 11.29
CA ARG A 438 9.19 8.68 11.37
C ARG A 438 9.70 8.19 10.02
N ILE A 439 8.82 8.06 9.03
CA ILE A 439 9.21 7.62 7.68
C ILE A 439 9.88 8.81 6.97
N PRO A 440 11.07 8.62 6.37
CA PRO A 440 11.77 9.68 5.65
C PRO A 440 11.12 9.91 4.27
N TRP A 441 9.98 10.60 4.27
CA TRP A 441 9.24 10.91 3.04
C TRP A 441 10.08 11.74 2.07
N THR A 442 9.92 11.46 0.77
CA THR A 442 10.42 12.34 -0.29
C THR A 442 9.67 13.67 -0.26
N GLN A 443 10.25 14.72 -0.86
CA GLN A 443 9.66 16.06 -0.87
C GLN A 443 8.20 16.09 -1.38
N HIS A 444 7.85 15.19 -2.30
CA HIS A 444 6.53 15.11 -2.92
C HIS A 444 5.49 14.32 -2.10
N LEU A 445 5.91 13.60 -1.04
CA LEU A 445 5.05 12.79 -0.18
C LEU A 445 5.09 13.28 1.29
N LYS A 446 5.66 14.45 1.54
CA LYS A 446 5.92 14.97 2.89
C LYS A 446 4.64 15.22 3.70
N ASN A 447 3.50 15.40 3.03
CA ASN A 447 2.23 15.68 3.70
C ASN A 447 1.42 14.39 3.98
N VAL A 448 1.89 13.20 3.60
CA VAL A 448 1.22 11.93 3.95
C VAL A 448 0.84 11.88 5.44
N PRO A 449 1.74 12.20 6.40
CA PRO A 449 1.40 12.18 7.82
C PRO A 449 0.30 13.18 8.18
N ILE A 450 0.37 14.43 7.70
CA ILE A 450 -0.61 15.46 8.09
C ILE A 450 -1.98 15.21 7.47
N ILE A 451 -2.04 14.64 6.25
CA ILE A 451 -3.29 14.30 5.59
C ILE A 451 -4.00 13.20 6.39
N ALA A 452 -3.28 12.12 6.72
CA ALA A 452 -3.77 11.02 7.53
C ALA A 452 -4.13 11.45 8.96
N TYR A 453 -3.41 12.39 9.56
CA TYR A 453 -3.63 12.80 10.95
C TYR A 453 -4.98 13.49 11.19
N GLY A 454 -5.56 14.09 10.16
CA GLY A 454 -6.79 14.87 10.31
C GLY A 454 -8.07 14.19 9.84
N HIS A 455 -8.05 12.91 9.47
CA HIS A 455 -9.21 12.27 8.80
C HIS A 455 -10.46 12.16 9.69
N HIS A 456 -10.33 12.35 11.01
CA HIS A 456 -11.44 12.46 11.97
C HIS A 456 -11.64 13.88 12.53
N GLU A 457 -10.94 14.88 11.99
CA GLU A 457 -11.23 16.29 12.26
C GLU A 457 -12.54 16.70 11.59
N ARG A 458 -13.25 17.64 12.20
CA ARG A 458 -14.53 18.15 11.68
C ARG A 458 -14.42 19.65 11.48
N LEU A 459 -15.07 20.17 10.44
CA LEU A 459 -14.97 21.59 10.06
C LEU A 459 -15.43 22.54 11.18
N ASP A 460 -16.35 22.10 12.04
CA ASP A 460 -16.84 22.80 13.23
C ASP A 460 -15.90 22.76 14.44
N GLY A 461 -14.73 22.10 14.34
CA GLY A 461 -13.78 21.92 15.43
C GLY A 461 -14.16 20.84 16.45
N GLY A 462 -15.28 20.14 16.25
CA GLY A 462 -15.76 19.07 17.12
C GLY A 462 -15.16 17.69 16.84
N GLY A 463 -14.14 17.62 15.97
CA GLY A 463 -13.41 16.40 15.64
C GLY A 463 -12.21 16.15 16.54
N TYR A 464 -11.40 15.15 16.18
CA TYR A 464 -10.22 14.74 16.93
C TYR A 464 -9.09 14.37 15.95
N PRO A 465 -7.81 14.36 16.38
CA PRO A 465 -7.32 14.51 17.75
C PRO A 465 -6.99 15.95 18.18
N ARG A 466 -6.96 16.92 17.27
CA ARG A 466 -6.55 18.30 17.61
C ARG A 466 -7.73 19.24 17.84
N GLY A 467 -8.90 18.94 17.30
CA GLY A 467 -10.07 19.82 17.39
C GLY A 467 -9.87 21.11 16.61
N ILE A 468 -9.25 21.01 15.43
CA ILE A 468 -8.96 22.17 14.56
C ILE A 468 -10.16 22.49 13.69
N GLY A 469 -10.31 23.77 13.32
CA GLY A 469 -11.40 24.23 12.46
C GLY A 469 -11.10 24.10 10.96
N ALA A 470 -12.12 24.35 10.14
CA ALA A 470 -12.08 24.21 8.68
C ALA A 470 -10.85 24.83 7.97
N ALA A 471 -10.36 25.98 8.46
CA ALA A 471 -9.22 26.69 7.84
C ALA A 471 -7.89 25.92 7.94
N ASP A 472 -7.76 25.05 8.95
CA ASP A 472 -6.51 24.33 9.25
C ASP A 472 -6.55 22.87 8.76
N ILE A 473 -7.70 22.40 8.27
CA ILE A 473 -7.87 21.04 7.75
C ILE A 473 -7.56 21.04 6.26
N PRO A 474 -6.50 20.36 5.79
CA PRO A 474 -6.15 20.30 4.37
C PRO A 474 -7.30 19.75 3.53
N LEU A 475 -7.48 20.25 2.31
CA LEU A 475 -8.55 19.80 1.43
C LEU A 475 -8.47 18.28 1.15
N GLN A 476 -7.27 17.75 1.03
CA GLN A 476 -7.00 16.31 0.90
C GLN A 476 -7.56 15.51 2.10
N THR A 477 -7.41 16.04 3.31
CA THR A 477 -7.96 15.43 4.53
C THR A 477 -9.48 15.48 4.54
N GLN A 478 -10.08 16.58 4.07
CA GLN A 478 -11.54 16.70 3.96
C GLN A 478 -12.10 15.68 2.96
N MET A 479 -11.42 15.44 1.84
CA MET A 479 -11.76 14.39 0.87
C MET A 479 -11.67 12.99 1.49
N LEU A 480 -10.58 12.72 2.22
CA LEU A 480 -10.36 11.46 2.91
C LEU A 480 -11.46 11.18 3.95
N ALA A 481 -11.82 12.17 4.76
CA ALA A 481 -12.88 12.05 5.75
C ALA A 481 -14.24 11.68 5.12
N ILE A 482 -14.59 12.31 3.98
CA ILE A 482 -15.83 12.00 3.25
C ILE A 482 -15.80 10.57 2.70
N ALA A 483 -14.67 10.15 2.11
CA ALA A 483 -14.49 8.80 1.59
C ALA A 483 -14.57 7.73 2.68
N ASP A 484 -13.93 7.96 3.83
CA ASP A 484 -13.96 7.07 4.99
C ASP A 484 -15.39 6.92 5.54
N ILE A 485 -16.10 8.02 5.76
CA ILE A 485 -17.50 7.98 6.21
C ILE A 485 -18.37 7.20 5.22
N TYR A 486 -18.22 7.45 3.91
CA TYR A 486 -18.99 6.76 2.89
C TYR A 486 -18.74 5.25 2.89
N ASP A 487 -17.47 4.81 2.92
CA ASP A 487 -17.12 3.39 2.97
C ASP A 487 -17.64 2.75 4.25
N ALA A 488 -17.47 3.39 5.40
CA ALA A 488 -17.96 2.90 6.69
C ALA A 488 -19.49 2.72 6.75
N LEU A 489 -20.25 3.46 5.94
CA LEU A 489 -21.72 3.33 5.83
C LEU A 489 -22.16 2.26 4.83
N THR A 490 -21.38 2.00 3.79
CA THR A 490 -21.78 1.16 2.64
C THR A 490 -21.10 -0.22 2.61
N ALA A 491 -20.00 -0.41 3.33
CA ALA A 491 -19.29 -1.67 3.37
C ALA A 491 -20.15 -2.82 3.96
N SER A 492 -20.18 -3.95 3.25
CA SER A 492 -20.99 -5.14 3.56
C SER A 492 -20.29 -6.17 4.46
N ASP A 493 -19.01 -5.97 4.70
CA ASP A 493 -18.07 -6.87 5.40
C ASP A 493 -18.16 -6.78 6.93
N ARG A 494 -18.89 -5.81 7.49
CA ARG A 494 -19.05 -5.66 8.94
C ARG A 494 -20.07 -6.68 9.50
N PRO A 495 -19.67 -7.65 10.35
CA PRO A 495 -20.55 -8.74 10.79
C PRO A 495 -21.78 -8.29 11.60
N TYR A 496 -21.79 -7.05 12.09
CA TYR A 496 -22.78 -6.49 13.01
C TYR A 496 -23.65 -5.38 12.41
N LYS A 497 -23.40 -4.96 11.16
CA LYS A 497 -24.11 -3.85 10.53
C LYS A 497 -24.40 -4.20 9.07
N LYS A 498 -25.69 -4.23 8.70
CA LYS A 498 -26.08 -4.35 7.29
C LYS A 498 -25.59 -3.10 6.55
N SER A 499 -25.00 -3.30 5.36
CA SER A 499 -24.63 -2.19 4.48
C SER A 499 -25.84 -1.31 4.21
N LEU A 500 -25.64 0.01 4.25
CA LEU A 500 -26.69 0.94 3.90
C LEU A 500 -26.77 1.10 2.38
N PRO A 501 -27.98 1.26 1.81
CA PRO A 501 -28.14 1.65 0.41
C PRO A 501 -27.42 2.97 0.13
N VAL A 502 -26.92 3.14 -1.09
CA VAL A 502 -26.17 4.33 -1.53
C VAL A 502 -26.96 5.61 -1.23
N GLU A 503 -28.24 5.66 -1.56
CA GLU A 503 -29.11 6.82 -1.29
C GLU A 503 -29.13 7.21 0.20
N THR A 504 -29.15 6.21 1.09
CA THR A 504 -29.15 6.44 2.54
C THR A 504 -27.79 6.97 3.01
N ALA A 505 -26.69 6.41 2.51
CA ALA A 505 -25.35 6.89 2.82
C ALA A 505 -25.15 8.35 2.35
N LEU A 506 -25.60 8.68 1.14
CA LEU A 506 -25.54 10.05 0.60
C LEU A 506 -26.41 11.02 1.40
N SER A 507 -27.59 10.58 1.88
CA SER A 507 -28.45 11.38 2.77
C SER A 507 -27.73 11.73 4.09
N ILE A 508 -27.03 10.75 4.69
CA ILE A 508 -26.26 10.96 5.92
C ILE A 508 -25.11 11.95 5.67
N LEU A 509 -24.36 11.79 4.56
CA LEU A 509 -23.30 12.74 4.21
C LEU A 509 -23.84 14.17 4.05
N ARG A 510 -25.00 14.34 3.41
CA ARG A 510 -25.63 15.67 3.28
C ARG A 510 -26.02 16.24 4.64
N GLN A 511 -26.59 15.44 5.53
CA GLN A 511 -26.91 15.89 6.88
C GLN A 511 -25.66 16.34 7.65
N GLU A 512 -24.57 15.57 7.59
CA GLU A 512 -23.31 15.93 8.25
C GLU A 512 -22.70 17.21 7.65
N ALA A 513 -22.87 17.44 6.34
CA ALA A 513 -22.48 18.68 5.68
C ALA A 513 -23.35 19.88 6.09
N ASP A 514 -24.67 19.70 6.19
CA ASP A 514 -25.62 20.73 6.65
C ASP A 514 -25.34 21.16 8.09
N GLU A 515 -24.86 20.24 8.93
CA GLU A 515 -24.39 20.50 10.29
C GLU A 515 -22.96 21.10 10.35
N PHE A 516 -22.37 21.45 9.20
CA PHE A 516 -21.02 22.01 9.06
C PHE A 516 -19.91 21.12 9.64
N LYS A 517 -20.09 19.79 9.59
CA LYS A 517 -19.09 18.83 10.09
C LYS A 517 -18.09 18.42 9.00
N ILE A 518 -18.60 18.28 7.78
CA ILE A 518 -17.83 17.93 6.58
C ILE A 518 -18.12 18.94 5.46
N ASN A 519 -17.27 18.97 4.43
CA ASN A 519 -17.32 19.98 3.39
C ASN A 519 -18.51 19.75 2.43
N ALA A 520 -19.47 20.68 2.44
CA ALA A 520 -20.68 20.61 1.63
C ALA A 520 -20.40 20.60 0.11
N ASP A 521 -19.46 21.42 -0.35
CA ASP A 521 -19.10 21.48 -1.78
C ASP A 521 -18.48 20.15 -2.25
N LEU A 522 -17.65 19.52 -1.42
CA LEU A 522 -17.09 18.19 -1.72
C LEU A 522 -18.15 17.10 -1.70
N VAL A 523 -19.11 17.14 -0.76
CA VAL A 523 -20.23 16.18 -0.71
C VAL A 523 -21.14 16.32 -1.91
N GLU A 524 -21.41 17.56 -2.34
CA GLU A 524 -22.16 17.84 -3.57
C GLU A 524 -21.44 17.26 -4.79
N LEU A 525 -20.13 17.55 -4.92
CA LEU A 525 -19.31 17.03 -6.01
C LEU A 525 -19.25 15.49 -6.00
N PHE A 526 -19.05 14.88 -4.83
CA PHE A 526 -19.02 13.44 -4.62
C PHE A 526 -20.32 12.78 -5.11
N THR A 527 -21.45 13.42 -4.82
CA THR A 527 -22.78 12.92 -5.18
C THR A 527 -23.08 13.11 -6.67
N GLN A 528 -22.90 14.33 -7.20
CA GLN A 528 -23.26 14.67 -8.58
C GLN A 528 -22.40 13.91 -9.60
N GLN A 529 -21.11 13.76 -9.32
CA GLN A 529 -20.17 13.06 -10.20
C GLN A 529 -20.11 11.56 -9.91
N GLN A 530 -20.94 11.08 -8.98
CA GLN A 530 -21.10 9.67 -8.63
C GLN A 530 -19.77 8.98 -8.33
N VAL A 531 -18.94 9.60 -7.48
CA VAL A 531 -17.59 9.11 -7.12
C VAL A 531 -17.61 7.65 -6.71
N PHE A 532 -18.64 7.24 -5.98
CA PHE A 532 -18.86 5.87 -5.51
C PHE A 532 -18.92 4.79 -6.60
N ARG A 533 -19.13 5.16 -7.88
CA ARG A 533 -19.06 4.20 -9.00
C ARG A 533 -17.69 3.56 -9.16
N VAL A 534 -16.61 4.17 -8.64
CA VAL A 534 -15.28 3.55 -8.60
C VAL A 534 -15.26 2.23 -7.81
N LEU A 535 -16.22 2.05 -6.89
CA LEU A 535 -16.42 0.82 -6.13
C LEU A 535 -17.43 -0.14 -6.77
N GLY A 536 -17.99 0.22 -7.93
CA GLY A 536 -19.07 -0.54 -8.59
C GLY A 536 -20.46 -0.31 -7.97
N HIS A 537 -20.62 0.70 -7.11
CA HIS A 537 -21.91 1.04 -6.53
C HIS A 537 -22.80 1.79 -7.54
N GLU A 538 -24.11 1.50 -7.52
CA GLU A 538 -25.14 2.20 -8.31
C GLU A 538 -26.11 2.93 -7.37
N ALA A 539 -26.56 4.11 -7.80
CA ALA A 539 -27.46 4.98 -7.02
C ALA A 539 -28.92 4.71 -7.37
#